data_AF-A0A1Y1K5K6-F1
#
_entry.id   AF-A0A1Y1K5K6-F1
#
_cell.length_a   1.000
_cell.length_b   1.000
_cell.length_c   1.000
_cell.angle_alpha   90.00
_cell.angle_beta   90.00
_cell.angle_gamma   90.00
#
_symmetry.space_group_name_H-M   'P 1'
#
loop_
_entity.id
_entity.type
_entity.pdbx_description
1 polymer ?
#
loop_
_entity_poly.entity_id
_entity_poly.type
_entity_poly.pdbx_seq_one_letter_code
_entity_poly.pdbx_strand_id
1 'polypeptide(L)'
;MINKNLNYIIILLLCEDCFKRAFAMEQNFTNQMASSRHYVFVYGTLKTNEPNHHWFYKNEAGHSNFICNAQTIEKYPLIIATRYNVPFLLHSAGVGHYVKGEIYEVDDIILKDLDELEEHPTFYVREEHFVKCIDGSEKNMKVWIYFIKQFNQKLLNLPMLDHYTNEGEVQFQYVPRYDRNPEYDIKQLILL
;
A
#
# COMPACT_ATOMS: atom_id res chain seq x y z
N MET A 1 3.85 -4.69 39.68
CA MET A 1 3.02 -5.90 39.92
C MET A 1 1.56 -5.49 40.04
N ILE A 2 0.90 -5.23 38.90
CA ILE A 2 -0.55 -4.99 38.84
C ILE A 2 -1.21 -6.29 38.37
N ASN A 3 -2.32 -6.60 39.02
CA ASN A 3 -2.86 -7.91 39.30
C ASN A 3 -3.55 -8.53 38.06
N LYS A 4 -2.88 -9.44 37.34
CA LYS A 4 -3.51 -10.25 36.26
C LYS A 4 -4.52 -11.31 36.79
N ASN A 5 -4.69 -11.43 38.12
CA ASN A 5 -5.55 -12.44 38.74
C ASN A 5 -6.97 -11.95 39.11
N LEU A 6 -7.30 -10.66 38.99
CA LEU A 6 -8.65 -10.20 39.35
C LEU A 6 -9.72 -10.52 38.30
N ASN A 7 -9.35 -10.64 37.02
CA ASN A 7 -10.32 -10.95 35.96
C ASN A 7 -10.77 -12.43 35.96
N TYR A 8 -9.96 -13.35 36.50
CA TYR A 8 -10.34 -14.77 36.58
C TYR A 8 -11.28 -15.07 37.77
N ILE A 9 -11.22 -14.26 38.83
CA ILE A 9 -11.99 -14.54 40.06
C ILE A 9 -13.45 -14.06 39.94
N ILE A 10 -13.74 -13.01 39.15
CA ILE A 10 -15.11 -12.52 38.96
C ILE A 10 -15.95 -13.46 38.07
N ILE A 11 -15.30 -14.22 37.18
CA ILE A 11 -15.98 -15.11 36.24
C ILE A 11 -16.51 -16.39 36.91
N LEU A 12 -15.96 -16.80 38.06
CA LEU A 12 -16.36 -18.03 38.78
C LEU A 12 -17.68 -17.93 39.58
N LEU A 13 -18.33 -16.76 39.64
CA LEU A 13 -19.66 -16.58 40.28
C LEU A 13 -20.81 -16.40 39.28
N LEU A 14 -20.52 -16.56 37.99
CA LEU A 14 -21.52 -16.43 36.94
C LEU A 14 -22.19 -17.78 36.69
N CYS A 15 -23.54 -17.79 36.64
CA CYS A 15 -24.32 -18.92 36.11
C CYS A 15 -23.71 -19.40 34.78
N GLU A 16 -23.78 -20.71 34.47
CA GLU A 16 -23.22 -21.28 33.24
C GLU A 16 -23.60 -20.49 31.98
N ASP A 17 -24.81 -19.92 31.95
CA ASP A 17 -25.29 -19.08 30.85
C ASP A 17 -24.54 -17.75 30.73
N CYS A 18 -24.17 -17.11 31.85
CA CYS A 18 -23.37 -15.89 31.85
C CYS A 18 -21.91 -16.18 31.42
N PHE A 19 -21.35 -17.33 31.80
CA PHE A 19 -20.03 -17.77 31.33
C PHE A 19 -20.02 -17.99 29.82
N LYS A 20 -21.00 -18.75 29.29
CA LYS A 20 -21.15 -18.99 27.85
C LYS A 20 -21.34 -17.69 27.08
N ARG A 21 -22.08 -16.72 27.63
CA ARG A 21 -22.26 -15.39 27.01
C ARG A 21 -20.99 -14.55 27.03
N ALA A 22 -20.25 -14.52 28.15
CA ALA A 22 -18.97 -13.79 28.23
C ALA A 22 -17.94 -14.39 27.26
N PHE A 23 -17.82 -15.72 27.21
CA PHE A 23 -16.94 -16.41 26.26
C PHE A 23 -17.38 -16.17 24.81
N ALA A 24 -18.68 -16.23 24.50
CA ALA A 24 -19.19 -15.92 23.16
C ALA A 24 -18.98 -14.45 22.78
N MET A 25 -19.09 -13.51 23.72
CA MET A 25 -18.77 -12.10 23.49
C MET A 25 -17.28 -11.90 23.21
N GLU A 26 -16.40 -12.57 23.96
CA GLU A 26 -14.95 -12.52 23.74
C GLU A 26 -14.56 -13.16 22.40
N GLN A 27 -15.17 -14.29 22.02
CA GLN A 27 -14.98 -14.94 20.72
C GLN A 27 -15.56 -14.12 19.55
N ASN A 28 -16.68 -13.43 19.75
CA ASN A 28 -17.22 -12.50 18.76
C ASN A 28 -16.37 -11.24 18.64
N PHE A 29 -15.77 -10.78 19.73
CA PHE A 29 -14.84 -9.66 19.75
C PHE A 29 -13.53 -10.00 19.05
N THR A 30 -12.97 -11.21 19.28
CA THR A 30 -11.78 -11.68 18.56
C THR A 30 -12.06 -11.95 17.09
N ASN A 31 -13.24 -12.48 16.72
CA ASN A 31 -13.64 -12.63 15.31
C ASN A 31 -13.91 -11.28 14.62
N GLN A 32 -14.40 -10.26 15.33
CA GLN A 32 -14.48 -8.90 14.79
C GLN A 32 -13.10 -8.25 14.60
N MET A 33 -12.09 -8.68 15.35
CA MET A 33 -10.70 -8.21 15.24
C MET A 33 -9.86 -8.98 14.22
N ALA A 34 -10.39 -10.04 13.60
CA ALA A 34 -9.68 -10.75 12.53
C ALA A 34 -9.67 -9.86 11.27
N SER A 35 -8.70 -8.96 11.21
CA SER A 35 -8.49 -8.04 10.08
C SER A 35 -8.24 -8.83 8.80
N SER A 36 -8.86 -8.40 7.70
CA SER A 36 -8.68 -9.05 6.41
C SER A 36 -7.24 -8.88 5.95
N ARG A 37 -6.67 -9.93 5.35
CA ARG A 37 -5.32 -9.87 4.77
C ARG A 37 -5.40 -9.50 3.31
N HIS A 38 -4.62 -8.49 2.94
CA HIS A 38 -4.50 -7.98 1.59
C HIS A 38 -3.06 -8.08 1.12
N TYR A 39 -2.85 -8.33 -0.17
CA TYR A 39 -1.54 -8.23 -0.77
C TYR A 39 -1.49 -6.96 -1.61
N VAL A 40 -0.50 -6.11 -1.37
CA VAL A 40 -0.31 -4.85 -2.10
C VAL A 40 1.05 -4.91 -2.79
N PHE A 41 1.07 -4.57 -4.08
CA PHE A 41 2.30 -4.40 -4.84
C PHE A 41 2.65 -2.92 -4.95
N VAL A 42 3.83 -2.57 -4.45
CA VAL A 42 4.37 -1.20 -4.47
C VAL A 42 5.55 -1.11 -5.42
N TYR A 43 5.57 -0.06 -6.25
CA TYR A 43 6.56 0.15 -7.31
C TYR A 43 7.34 1.46 -7.15
N GLY A 44 6.88 2.35 -6.28
CA GLY A 44 7.38 3.72 -6.13
C GLY A 44 7.94 4.00 -4.74
N THR A 45 7.56 5.15 -4.17
CA THR A 45 8.10 5.68 -2.91
C THR A 45 7.83 4.84 -1.66
N LEU A 46 6.97 3.82 -1.75
CA LEU A 46 6.60 2.93 -0.66
C LEU A 46 7.56 1.73 -0.51
N LYS A 47 8.40 1.44 -1.51
CA LYS A 47 9.33 0.31 -1.43
C LYS A 47 10.33 0.44 -0.28
N THR A 48 10.96 -0.66 0.10
CA THR A 48 12.07 -0.66 1.07
C THR A 48 13.11 0.41 0.71
N ASN A 49 13.57 1.15 1.73
CA ASN A 49 14.51 2.28 1.60
C ASN A 49 14.02 3.50 0.79
N GLU A 50 12.76 3.53 0.35
CA GLU A 50 12.18 4.69 -0.31
C GLU A 50 11.50 5.66 0.69
N PRO A 51 11.31 6.94 0.34
CA PRO A 51 10.94 7.99 1.30
C PRO A 51 9.63 7.75 2.09
N ASN A 52 8.66 7.08 1.49
CA ASN A 52 7.34 6.83 2.10
C ASN A 52 7.22 5.43 2.71
N HIS A 53 8.30 4.63 2.77
CA HIS A 53 8.26 3.28 3.35
C HIS A 53 7.70 3.25 4.78
N HIS A 54 7.85 4.36 5.51
CA HIS A 54 7.35 4.53 6.87
C HIS A 54 5.83 4.40 7.04
N TRP A 55 5.05 4.47 5.97
CA TRP A 55 3.61 4.27 6.03
C TRP A 55 3.19 2.84 6.41
N PHE A 56 4.04 1.84 6.17
CA PHE A 56 3.78 0.45 6.58
C PHE A 56 3.80 0.23 8.10
N TYR A 57 4.37 1.16 8.86
CA TYR A 57 4.51 1.09 10.32
C TYR A 57 4.13 2.39 11.03
N LYS A 58 3.46 3.31 10.32
CA LYS A 58 2.95 4.57 10.89
C LYS A 58 1.94 4.30 12.01
N ASN A 59 1.12 3.28 11.84
CA ASN A 59 0.13 2.86 12.82
C ASN A 59 0.57 1.57 13.51
N GLU A 60 0.95 1.67 14.79
CA GLU A 60 1.45 0.53 15.58
C GLU A 60 0.41 -0.59 15.79
N ALA A 61 -0.88 -0.30 15.58
CA ALA A 61 -1.94 -1.31 15.63
C ALA A 61 -2.08 -2.09 14.32
N GLY A 62 -1.49 -1.60 13.23
CA GLY A 62 -1.55 -2.24 11.92
C GLY A 62 -0.46 -3.30 11.74
N HIS A 63 -0.76 -4.29 10.90
CA HIS A 63 0.18 -5.34 10.51
C HIS A 63 0.59 -5.21 9.05
N SER A 64 1.90 -5.25 8.80
CA SER A 64 2.48 -5.38 7.46
C SER A 64 3.65 -6.35 7.46
N ASN A 65 3.80 -7.10 6.37
CA ASN A 65 4.91 -8.04 6.20
C ASN A 65 5.38 -8.07 4.74
N PHE A 66 6.68 -7.96 4.52
CA PHE A 66 7.28 -8.13 3.20
C PHE A 66 7.14 -9.60 2.74
N ILE A 67 6.75 -9.80 1.49
CA ILE A 67 6.53 -11.14 0.92
C ILE A 67 7.63 -11.50 -0.09
N CYS A 68 7.78 -10.72 -1.15
CA CYS A 68 8.78 -10.97 -2.19
C CYS A 68 9.05 -9.70 -3.00
N ASN A 69 10.22 -9.66 -3.65
CA ASN A 69 10.40 -8.80 -4.82
C ASN A 69 9.55 -9.35 -5.96
N ALA A 70 8.90 -8.47 -6.71
CA ALA A 70 7.99 -8.86 -7.78
C ALA A 70 8.08 -7.95 -9.00
N GLN A 71 7.41 -8.37 -10.07
CA GLN A 71 7.28 -7.62 -11.31
C GLN A 71 5.88 -7.78 -11.90
N THR A 72 5.35 -6.74 -12.54
CA THR A 72 4.07 -6.81 -13.25
C THR A 72 4.13 -7.85 -14.39
N ILE A 73 3.04 -8.59 -14.59
CA ILE A 73 2.92 -9.53 -15.73
C ILE A 73 2.67 -8.76 -17.02
N GLU A 74 1.86 -7.71 -16.95
CA GLU A 74 1.61 -6.79 -18.06
C GLU A 74 2.62 -5.63 -18.04
N LYS A 75 2.89 -5.06 -19.20
CA LYS A 75 3.68 -3.82 -19.29
C LYS A 75 2.83 -2.63 -18.91
N TYR A 76 3.42 -1.70 -18.14
CA TYR A 76 2.81 -0.42 -17.81
C TYR A 76 3.81 0.74 -17.94
N PRO A 77 3.34 1.96 -18.27
CA PRO A 77 4.15 3.17 -18.17
C PRO A 77 4.32 3.57 -16.70
N LEU A 78 5.53 3.41 -16.17
CA LEU A 78 5.97 4.05 -14.93
C LEU A 78 6.77 5.29 -15.31
N ILE A 79 6.31 6.47 -14.92
CA ILE A 79 6.91 7.75 -15.33
C ILE A 79 7.18 8.67 -14.14
N ILE A 80 8.05 9.65 -14.35
CA ILE A 80 8.21 10.81 -13.49
C ILE A 80 7.88 12.04 -14.33
N ALA A 81 6.88 12.82 -13.92
CA ALA A 81 6.29 13.87 -14.76
C ALA A 81 6.34 15.29 -14.18
N THR A 82 6.60 15.45 -12.88
CA THR A 82 6.56 16.76 -12.21
C THR A 82 7.86 17.07 -11.50
N ARG A 83 8.03 18.35 -11.14
CA ARG A 83 9.17 18.84 -10.35
C ARG A 83 9.30 18.27 -8.93
N TYR A 84 8.33 17.45 -8.51
CA TYR A 84 8.33 16.77 -7.22
C TYR A 84 8.76 15.32 -7.31
N ASN A 85 9.16 14.88 -8.50
CA ASN A 85 9.76 13.57 -8.78
C ASN A 85 8.93 12.39 -8.25
N VAL A 86 7.61 12.50 -8.33
CA VAL A 86 6.67 11.45 -7.91
C VAL A 86 6.56 10.40 -9.03
N PRO A 87 6.71 9.10 -8.71
CA PRO A 87 6.46 8.03 -9.68
C PRO A 87 4.97 7.81 -9.91
N PHE A 88 4.54 7.83 -11.18
CA PHE A 88 3.17 7.54 -11.59
C PHE A 88 3.12 6.27 -12.43
N LEU A 89 2.34 5.28 -12.00
CA LEU A 89 2.00 4.13 -12.84
C LEU A 89 0.68 4.41 -13.57
N LEU A 90 0.78 4.65 -14.87
CA LEU A 90 -0.37 4.95 -15.70
C LEU A 90 -1.09 3.66 -16.09
N HIS A 91 -2.41 3.65 -16.03
CA HIS A 91 -3.20 2.49 -16.44
C HIS A 91 -3.33 2.40 -17.97
N SER A 92 -2.25 1.99 -18.62
CA SER A 92 -2.14 1.75 -20.06
C SER A 92 -1.44 0.42 -20.31
N ALA A 93 -2.17 -0.68 -20.15
CA ALA A 93 -1.63 -2.02 -20.27
C ALA A 93 -1.02 -2.27 -21.65
N GLY A 94 0.13 -2.94 -21.69
CA GLY A 94 0.87 -3.25 -22.91
C GLY A 94 1.87 -2.17 -23.34
N VAL A 95 1.87 -1.00 -22.69
CA VAL A 95 2.80 0.11 -22.96
C VAL A 95 3.88 0.16 -21.88
N GLY A 96 5.11 0.59 -22.22
CA GLY A 96 6.20 0.75 -21.26
C GLY A 96 6.92 -0.56 -20.95
N HIS A 97 7.09 -0.86 -19.65
CA HIS A 97 7.93 -1.96 -19.18
C HIS A 97 7.20 -2.86 -18.19
N TYR A 98 7.77 -4.04 -17.95
CA TYR A 98 7.38 -4.86 -16.81
C TYR A 98 7.96 -4.20 -15.55
N VAL A 99 7.10 -3.58 -14.74
CA VAL A 99 7.50 -2.72 -13.62
C VAL A 99 7.88 -3.58 -12.42
N LYS A 100 9.08 -3.36 -11.89
CA LYS A 100 9.62 -4.03 -10.71
C LYS A 100 9.18 -3.32 -9.44
N GLY A 101 8.88 -4.11 -8.42
CA GLY A 101 8.44 -3.63 -7.12
C GLY A 101 8.49 -4.72 -6.06
N GLU A 102 7.70 -4.54 -5.01
CA GLU A 102 7.67 -5.39 -3.84
C GLU A 102 6.23 -5.72 -3.47
N ILE A 103 5.99 -6.94 -2.98
CA ILE A 103 4.69 -7.35 -2.43
C ILE A 103 4.75 -7.30 -0.92
N TYR A 104 3.76 -6.66 -0.31
CA TYR A 104 3.51 -6.69 1.13
C TYR A 104 2.16 -7.33 1.41
N GLU A 105 2.10 -8.17 2.44
CA GLU A 105 0.85 -8.52 3.12
C GLU A 105 0.54 -7.40 4.10
N VAL A 106 -0.68 -6.86 4.06
CA VAL A 106 -1.15 -5.80 4.94
C VAL A 106 -2.55 -6.12 5.45
N ASP A 107 -2.87 -5.58 6.60
CA ASP A 107 -4.22 -5.66 7.17
C ASP A 107 -5.10 -4.48 6.73
N ASP A 108 -6.37 -4.44 7.16
CA ASP A 108 -7.30 -3.36 6.82
C ASP A 108 -6.83 -1.97 7.32
N ILE A 109 -6.07 -1.92 8.42
CA ILE A 109 -5.58 -0.68 9.02
C ILE A 109 -4.52 -0.07 8.10
N ILE A 110 -3.51 -0.87 7.75
CA ILE A 110 -2.43 -0.42 6.88
C ILE A 110 -2.96 -0.15 5.46
N LEU A 111 -3.88 -0.97 4.94
CA LEU A 111 -4.47 -0.71 3.62
C LEU A 111 -5.18 0.65 3.57
N LYS A 112 -5.90 1.02 4.64
CA LYS A 112 -6.54 2.33 4.75
C LYS A 112 -5.54 3.49 4.83
N ASP A 113 -4.45 3.32 5.57
CA ASP A 113 -3.38 4.33 5.64
C ASP A 113 -2.73 4.53 4.25
N LEU A 114 -2.55 3.45 3.48
CA LEU A 114 -2.07 3.53 2.09
C LEU A 114 -3.11 4.20 1.17
N ASP A 115 -4.40 3.89 1.30
CA ASP A 115 -5.47 4.54 0.52
C ASP A 115 -5.51 6.07 0.79
N GLU A 116 -5.28 6.50 2.03
CA GLU A 116 -5.15 7.92 2.40
C GLU A 116 -3.90 8.57 1.78
N LEU A 117 -2.75 7.89 1.89
CA LEU A 117 -1.52 8.36 1.26
C LEU A 117 -1.69 8.52 -0.25
N GLU A 118 -2.30 7.56 -0.94
CA GLU A 118 -2.44 7.60 -2.41
C GLU A 118 -3.66 8.42 -2.88
N GLU A 119 -4.38 9.06 -1.95
CA GLU A 119 -5.62 9.83 -2.20
C GLU A 119 -6.66 9.03 -3.00
N HIS A 120 -6.76 7.73 -2.70
CA HIS A 120 -7.69 6.82 -3.33
C HIS A 120 -9.15 7.15 -2.97
N PRO A 121 -10.13 7.11 -3.92
CA PRO A 121 -10.02 6.84 -5.35
C PRO A 121 -9.88 8.10 -6.24
N THR A 122 -9.56 9.25 -5.67
CA THR A 122 -9.61 10.53 -6.39
C THR A 122 -8.36 10.84 -7.22
N PHE A 123 -7.19 10.38 -6.79
CA PHE A 123 -5.94 10.58 -7.52
C PHE A 123 -5.42 9.27 -8.09
N TYR A 124 -5.08 8.32 -7.21
CA TYR A 124 -4.83 6.95 -7.61
C TYR A 124 -6.06 6.07 -7.39
N VAL A 125 -6.22 5.06 -8.24
CA VAL A 125 -7.26 4.05 -8.11
C VAL A 125 -6.59 2.70 -7.93
N ARG A 126 -6.92 2.04 -6.81
CA ARG A 126 -6.46 0.70 -6.49
C ARG A 126 -7.26 -0.34 -7.26
N GLU A 127 -6.58 -1.25 -7.95
CA GLU A 127 -7.19 -2.36 -8.70
C GLU A 127 -6.38 -3.65 -8.50
N GLU A 128 -7.04 -4.81 -8.51
CA GLU A 128 -6.35 -6.09 -8.37
C GLU A 128 -5.79 -6.57 -9.71
N HIS A 129 -4.51 -6.93 -9.72
CA HIS A 129 -3.87 -7.58 -10.86
C HIS A 129 -3.00 -8.75 -10.39
N PHE A 130 -2.62 -9.61 -11.32
CA PHE A 130 -1.57 -10.59 -11.06
C PHE A 130 -0.17 -9.99 -11.32
N VAL A 131 0.73 -10.23 -10.38
CA VAL A 131 2.17 -9.94 -10.49
C VAL A 131 2.96 -11.22 -10.27
N LYS A 132 4.21 -11.27 -10.75
CA LYS A 132 5.11 -12.42 -10.63
C LYS A 132 6.18 -12.12 -9.58
N CYS A 133 6.36 -12.98 -8.57
CA CYS A 133 7.52 -12.92 -7.68
C CYS A 133 8.81 -13.25 -8.47
N ILE A 134 9.87 -12.49 -8.22
CA ILE A 134 11.18 -12.59 -8.90
C ILE A 134 12.31 -13.03 -7.94
N ASP A 135 11.94 -13.68 -6.83
CA ASP A 135 12.83 -14.24 -5.81
C ASP A 135 13.27 -15.70 -6.08
N GLY A 136 13.05 -16.18 -7.31
CA GLY A 136 13.32 -17.55 -7.73
C GLY A 136 12.12 -18.51 -7.58
N SER A 137 11.05 -18.12 -6.88
CA SER A 137 9.82 -18.94 -6.81
C SER A 137 8.98 -18.88 -8.09
N GLU A 138 9.11 -17.80 -8.87
CA GLU A 138 8.32 -17.50 -10.07
C GLU A 138 6.79 -17.61 -9.90
N LYS A 139 6.30 -17.47 -8.66
CA LYS A 139 4.88 -17.57 -8.31
C LYS A 139 4.12 -16.31 -8.74
N ASN A 140 2.95 -16.49 -9.36
CA ASN A 140 2.02 -15.39 -9.59
C ASN A 140 1.13 -15.15 -8.36
N MET A 141 0.96 -13.88 -7.97
CA MET A 141 0.12 -13.47 -6.84
C MET A 141 -0.87 -12.39 -7.28
N LYS A 142 -2.12 -12.50 -6.83
CA LYS A 142 -3.13 -11.46 -7.00
C LYS A 142 -2.91 -10.40 -5.93
N VAL A 143 -2.73 -9.16 -6.35
CA VAL A 143 -2.35 -8.05 -5.48
C VAL A 143 -3.09 -6.79 -5.89
N TRP A 144 -3.27 -5.89 -4.94
CA TRP A 144 -3.68 -4.53 -5.20
C TRP A 144 -2.54 -3.68 -5.74
N ILE A 145 -2.82 -2.84 -6.74
CA ILE A 145 -1.89 -1.88 -7.32
C ILE A 145 -2.60 -0.53 -7.46
N TYR A 146 -1.92 0.56 -7.08
CA TYR A 146 -2.40 1.92 -7.28
C TYR A 146 -2.04 2.42 -8.67
N PHE A 147 -3.02 2.84 -9.46
CA PHE A 147 -2.82 3.39 -10.81
C PHE A 147 -3.40 4.79 -10.96
N ILE A 148 -2.82 5.59 -11.84
CA ILE A 148 -3.53 6.73 -12.44
C ILE A 148 -4.37 6.21 -13.62
N LYS A 149 -5.70 6.23 -13.47
CA LYS A 149 -6.65 5.69 -14.47
C LYS A 149 -7.02 6.71 -15.55
N GLN A 150 -7.29 7.95 -15.16
CA GLN A 150 -7.67 9.03 -16.07
C GLN A 150 -6.50 10.02 -16.13
N PHE A 151 -5.76 10.02 -17.24
CA PHE A 151 -4.56 10.82 -17.37
C PHE A 151 -4.44 11.50 -18.74
N ASN A 152 -3.69 12.59 -18.77
CA ASN A 152 -3.34 13.28 -19.99
C ASN A 152 -2.47 12.40 -20.88
N GLN A 153 -2.95 12.06 -22.09
CA GLN A 153 -2.27 11.14 -23.01
C GLN A 153 -0.85 11.59 -23.42
N LYS A 154 -0.54 12.89 -23.31
CA LYS A 154 0.82 13.41 -23.58
C LYS A 154 1.88 12.80 -22.65
N LEU A 155 1.48 12.32 -21.47
CA LEU A 155 2.38 11.68 -20.51
C LEU A 155 2.99 10.38 -21.06
N LEU A 156 2.38 9.74 -22.05
CA LEU A 156 2.94 8.55 -22.71
C LEU A 156 4.17 8.86 -23.57
N ASN A 157 4.50 10.13 -23.79
CA ASN A 157 5.72 10.53 -24.49
C ASN A 157 6.92 10.74 -23.54
N LEU A 158 6.70 10.64 -22.23
CA LEU A 158 7.77 10.79 -21.25
C LEU A 158 8.62 9.51 -21.16
N PRO A 159 9.88 9.62 -20.70
CA PRO A 159 10.69 8.45 -20.40
C PRO A 159 9.97 7.52 -19.40
N MET A 160 9.95 6.23 -19.73
CA MET A 160 9.33 5.19 -18.90
C MET A 160 10.41 4.38 -18.20
N LEU A 161 10.17 4.06 -16.95
CA LEU A 161 11.06 3.30 -16.09
C LEU A 161 10.56 1.86 -15.97
N ASP A 162 11.47 0.90 -15.81
CA ASP A 162 11.14 -0.44 -15.33
C ASP A 162 11.24 -0.55 -13.79
N HIS A 163 11.95 0.40 -13.15
CA HIS A 163 12.16 0.48 -11.72
C HIS A 163 12.36 1.94 -11.29
N TYR A 164 11.67 2.36 -10.23
CA TYR A 164 11.88 3.66 -9.60
C TYR A 164 12.93 3.55 -8.48
N THR A 165 13.79 4.57 -8.34
CA THR A 165 14.57 4.78 -7.12
C THR A 165 14.67 6.27 -6.80
N ASN A 166 14.65 6.61 -5.51
CA ASN A 166 14.97 7.96 -5.03
C ASN A 166 16.49 8.21 -4.86
N GLU A 167 17.34 7.23 -5.13
CA GLU A 167 18.78 7.41 -5.09
C GLU A 167 19.26 8.28 -6.25
N GLY A 168 20.19 9.19 -5.98
CA GLY A 168 20.79 10.06 -7.01
C GLY A 168 20.96 11.51 -6.56
N GLU A 169 21.13 12.40 -7.53
CA GLU A 169 21.33 13.83 -7.30
C GLU A 169 20.11 14.45 -6.61
N VAL A 170 20.34 15.34 -5.65
CA VAL A 170 19.30 15.98 -4.80
C VAL A 170 18.15 16.59 -5.63
N GLN A 171 18.46 17.16 -6.79
CA GLN A 171 17.47 17.80 -7.68
C GLN A 171 16.46 16.83 -8.32
N PHE A 172 16.79 15.53 -8.38
CA PHE A 172 15.91 14.48 -8.92
C PHE A 172 15.23 13.66 -7.83
N GLN A 173 15.46 14.00 -6.55
CA GLN A 173 14.83 13.32 -5.43
C GLN A 173 13.36 13.74 -5.29
N TYR A 174 12.55 12.80 -4.83
CA TYR A 174 11.16 12.96 -4.43
C TYR A 174 11.01 14.08 -3.41
N VAL A 175 10.00 14.92 -3.64
CA VAL A 175 9.62 15.99 -2.73
C VAL A 175 8.34 15.58 -1.98
N PRO A 176 8.39 15.48 -0.63
CA PRO A 176 7.22 15.09 0.15
C PRO A 176 6.13 16.15 0.12
N ARG A 177 4.88 15.75 0.32
CA ARG A 177 3.70 16.63 0.17
C ARG A 177 3.80 17.94 0.95
N TYR A 178 4.32 17.90 2.17
CA TYR A 178 4.42 19.07 3.05
C TYR A 178 5.48 20.10 2.59
N ASP A 179 6.40 19.73 1.69
CA ASP A 179 7.42 20.63 1.12
C ASP A 179 7.02 21.16 -0.27
N ARG A 180 5.83 20.82 -0.77
CA ARG A 180 5.36 21.24 -2.11
C ARG A 180 4.76 22.64 -2.08
N ASN A 181 4.86 23.33 -3.21
CA ASN A 181 4.19 24.61 -3.41
C ASN A 181 2.67 24.33 -3.56
N PRO A 182 1.81 24.86 -2.68
CA PRO A 182 0.37 24.64 -2.75
C PRO A 182 -0.28 25.22 -4.01
N GLU A 183 0.36 26.20 -4.68
CA GLU A 183 -0.13 26.77 -5.94
C GLU A 183 0.17 25.89 -7.15
N TYR A 184 1.05 24.88 -7.02
CA TYR A 184 1.37 23.94 -8.10
C TYR A 184 0.51 22.68 -7.95
N ASP A 185 -0.58 22.63 -8.71
CA ASP A 185 -1.49 21.50 -8.71
C ASP A 185 -0.98 20.38 -9.63
N ILE A 186 -0.38 19.35 -9.04
CA ILE A 186 0.04 18.13 -9.75
C ILE A 186 -1.14 17.48 -10.48
N LYS A 187 -2.34 17.49 -9.89
CA LYS A 187 -3.49 16.78 -10.45
C LYS A 187 -3.92 17.38 -11.79
N GLN A 188 -3.86 18.71 -11.94
CA GLN A 188 -4.14 19.38 -13.22
C GLN A 188 -3.16 19.02 -14.34
N LEU A 189 -1.93 18.60 -13.99
CA LEU A 189 -0.92 18.20 -14.97
C LEU A 189 -1.03 16.73 -15.34
N ILE A 190 -1.46 15.89 -14.38
CA ILE A 190 -1.49 14.44 -14.54
C ILE A 190 -2.83 13.94 -15.05
N LEU A 191 -3.92 14.42 -14.46
CA LEU A 191 -5.27 13.96 -14.76
C LEU A 191 -5.80 14.59 -16.06
N LEU A 192 -6.82 13.95 -16.64
CA LEU A 192 -7.54 14.44 -17.82
C LEU A 192 -8.62 15.46 -17.42
#